data_AF-A0A653DBN1-F1
#
_entry.id   AF-A0A653DBN1-F1
#
_cell.length_a   1.000
_cell.length_b   1.000
_cell.length_c   1.000
_cell.angle_alpha   90.00
_cell.angle_beta   90.00
_cell.angle_gamma   90.00
#
_symmetry.space_group_name_H-M   'P 1'
#
loop_
_entity.id
_entity.type
_entity.pdbx_description
1 polymer ?
#
loop_
_entity_poly.entity_id
_entity_poly.type
_entity_poly.pdbx_seq_one_letter_code
_entity_poly.pdbx_strand_id
1 'polypeptide(L)'
;MVALVFVLSCGCLIFSGNGATPVAQPVEDIASWRKILEAYGIITFLFDIHPTVLTIQVDMRNKYRLTRALLGGFGISLLMFGITTIIAVLKFGTANKSSILDALPTSIPLHFAAGLVALQLCLTSAVGNNALYQQMEDCMQISRDFNSKRCILRTTLTILAIVIAESVPRFDLVMSLIGGTLTGPLVFVLPPLIYLKMLSMQHRYEEDLALGSFASVLYSKADAVTESSTSYTLLPLVISDSSKSKVGRYFEILFCSSVIIISTVFTVITTYFNSMDVVMSYSNVSKPCIYNVSSFLLYL
;
A
#
# COMPACT_ATOMS: atom_id res chain seq x y z
N MET A 1 19.80 -8.23 9.18
CA MET A 1 19.57 -9.09 8.00
C MET A 1 19.39 -8.27 6.72
N VAL A 2 18.38 -7.39 6.65
CA VAL A 2 18.11 -6.52 5.48
C VAL A 2 19.35 -5.75 4.97
N ALA A 3 20.09 -5.08 5.86
CA ALA A 3 21.31 -4.34 5.47
C ALA A 3 22.42 -5.26 4.91
N LEU A 4 22.55 -6.47 5.45
CA LEU A 4 23.52 -7.45 4.97
C LEU A 4 23.14 -7.95 3.57
N VAL A 5 21.85 -8.24 3.34
CA VAL A 5 21.33 -8.62 2.03
C VAL A 5 21.54 -7.50 1.03
N PHE A 6 21.28 -6.25 1.42
CA PHE A 6 21.54 -5.09 0.57
C PHE A 6 23.02 -4.96 0.18
N VAL A 7 23.94 -5.02 1.14
CA VAL A 7 25.38 -4.94 0.86
C VAL A 7 25.82 -6.08 -0.06
N LEU A 8 25.32 -7.29 0.16
CA LEU A 8 25.61 -8.44 -0.70
C LEU A 8 25.03 -8.28 -2.10
N SER A 9 23.79 -7.79 -2.25
CA SER A 9 23.16 -7.55 -3.54
C SER A 9 23.89 -6.45 -4.32
N CYS A 10 24.20 -5.32 -3.68
CA CYS A 10 25.00 -4.26 -4.30
C CYS A 10 26.41 -4.75 -4.65
N GLY A 11 27.05 -5.53 -3.77
CA GLY A 11 28.32 -6.18 -4.05
C GLY A 11 28.25 -7.08 -5.27
N CYS A 12 27.26 -7.96 -5.35
CA CYS A 12 27.06 -8.84 -6.51
C CYS A 12 26.80 -8.05 -7.79
N LEU A 13 26.03 -6.96 -7.75
CA LEU A 13 25.80 -6.10 -8.92
C LEU A 13 27.07 -5.40 -9.40
N ILE A 14 27.94 -4.96 -8.49
CA ILE A 14 29.21 -4.30 -8.83
C ILE A 14 30.22 -5.31 -9.39
N PHE A 15 30.34 -6.47 -8.75
CA PHE A 15 31.30 -7.53 -9.09
C PHE A 15 30.84 -8.47 -10.18
N SER A 16 29.57 -8.45 -10.57
CA SER A 16 29.08 -9.16 -11.75
C SER A 16 29.92 -8.70 -12.94
N GLY A 17 30.70 -9.64 -13.50
CA GLY A 17 31.55 -9.38 -14.66
C GLY A 17 30.72 -8.82 -15.81
N ASN A 18 31.36 -8.05 -16.70
CA ASN A 18 30.75 -7.41 -17.87
C ASN A 18 30.28 -8.43 -18.94
N GLY A 19 29.54 -9.46 -18.54
CA GLY A 19 29.14 -10.60 -19.37
C GLY A 19 27.79 -10.44 -20.07
N ALA A 20 27.04 -9.37 -19.81
CA ALA A 20 25.88 -9.03 -20.59
C ALA A 20 26.28 -7.99 -21.63
N THR A 21 26.59 -8.45 -22.84
CA THR A 21 26.53 -7.57 -24.01
C THR A 21 25.14 -6.92 -24.04
N PRO A 22 25.03 -5.61 -24.32
CA PRO A 22 23.74 -4.97 -24.48
C PRO A 22 23.12 -5.52 -25.78
N VAL A 23 22.35 -6.60 -25.68
CA VAL A 23 21.39 -6.92 -26.73
C VAL A 23 20.31 -5.87 -26.58
N ALA A 24 20.46 -4.78 -27.34
CA ALA A 24 19.44 -3.76 -27.50
C ALA A 24 18.17 -4.46 -28.00
N GLN A 25 17.27 -4.76 -27.07
CA GLN A 25 15.88 -4.97 -27.42
C GLN A 25 15.41 -3.64 -28.03
N PRO A 26 14.72 -3.66 -29.19
CA PRO A 26 14.20 -2.43 -29.78
C PRO A 26 13.35 -1.74 -28.71
N VAL A 27 13.60 -0.45 -28.49
CA VAL A 27 12.67 0.39 -27.72
C VAL A 27 11.40 0.43 -28.57
N GLU A 28 10.51 -0.53 -28.32
CA GLU A 28 9.26 -0.61 -29.03
C GLU A 28 8.39 0.53 -28.51
N ASP A 29 8.19 1.55 -29.35
CA ASP A 29 7.44 2.80 -29.15
C ASP A 29 5.95 2.61 -28.79
N ILE A 30 5.54 1.39 -28.40
CA ILE A 30 4.17 1.07 -28.04
C ILE A 30 3.89 1.59 -26.62
N ALA A 31 3.57 2.89 -26.62
CA ALA A 31 2.92 3.70 -25.60
C ALA A 31 3.72 3.94 -24.31
N SER A 32 4.50 5.03 -24.28
CA SER A 32 5.09 5.63 -23.07
C SER A 32 4.11 5.70 -21.89
N TRP A 33 2.82 5.92 -22.18
CA TRP A 33 1.75 5.92 -21.18
C TRP A 33 1.56 4.60 -20.44
N ARG A 34 1.70 3.45 -21.12
CA ARG A 34 1.59 2.13 -20.49
C ARG A 34 2.72 1.91 -19.49
N LYS A 35 3.95 2.28 -19.87
CA LYS A 35 5.12 2.20 -18.97
C LYS A 35 5.01 3.13 -17.77
N ILE A 36 4.42 4.31 -17.95
CA ILE A 36 4.14 5.24 -16.84
C ILE A 36 3.09 4.64 -15.89
N LEU A 37 2.01 4.05 -16.40
CA LEU A 37 0.99 3.38 -15.59
C LEU A 37 1.55 2.15 -14.85
N GLU A 38 2.36 1.36 -15.55
CA GLU A 38 3.04 0.19 -14.99
C GLU A 38 3.93 0.61 -13.81
N ALA A 39 4.78 1.63 -14.03
CA ALA A 39 5.67 2.19 -13.02
C ALA A 39 4.91 2.82 -11.84
N TYR A 40 3.80 3.52 -12.09
CA TYR A 40 2.95 4.05 -11.03
C TYR A 40 2.44 2.94 -10.12
N GLY A 41 1.95 1.84 -10.68
CA GLY A 41 1.45 0.71 -9.90
C GLY A 41 2.56 0.13 -9.01
N ILE A 42 3.74 -0.10 -9.58
CA ILE A 42 4.90 -0.64 -8.85
C ILE A 42 5.36 0.30 -7.73
N ILE A 43 5.44 1.62 -8.01
CA ILE A 43 5.82 2.62 -7.01
C ILE A 43 4.78 2.68 -5.89
N THR A 44 3.50 2.62 -6.23
CA THR A 44 2.43 2.67 -5.24
C THR A 44 2.47 1.43 -4.34
N PHE A 45 2.69 0.25 -4.92
CA PHE A 45 2.94 -0.98 -4.17
C PHE A 45 4.17 -0.89 -3.26
N LEU A 46 5.25 -0.24 -3.71
CA LEU A 46 6.48 -0.07 -2.92
C LEU A 46 6.27 0.68 -1.59
N PHE A 47 5.29 1.58 -1.57
CA PHE A 47 4.91 2.34 -0.37
C PHE A 47 3.80 1.67 0.45
N ASP A 48 3.44 0.42 0.13
CA ASP A 48 2.48 -0.35 0.91
C ASP A 48 3.10 -0.84 2.23
N ILE A 49 2.98 -0.02 3.27
CA ILE A 49 3.35 -0.40 4.65
C ILE A 49 2.15 -0.33 5.60
N HIS A 50 1.01 0.20 5.13
CA HIS A 50 -0.12 0.63 5.96
C HIS A 50 -0.63 -0.44 6.92
N PRO A 51 -0.85 -1.71 6.52
CA PRO A 51 -1.31 -2.74 7.43
C PRO A 51 -0.28 -3.02 8.55
N THR A 52 1.01 -3.04 8.21
CA THR A 52 2.09 -3.29 9.16
C THR A 52 2.33 -2.09 10.08
N VAL A 53 2.12 -0.86 9.60
CA VAL A 53 2.22 0.36 10.42
C VAL A 53 1.22 0.34 11.56
N LEU A 54 -0.01 -0.16 11.34
CA LEU A 54 -1.01 -0.28 12.39
C LEU A 54 -0.56 -1.27 13.47
N THR A 55 -0.02 -2.42 13.07
CA THR A 55 0.54 -3.40 14.02
C THR A 55 1.72 -2.81 14.80
N ILE A 56 2.64 -2.12 14.12
CA ILE A 56 3.77 -1.43 14.76
C ILE A 56 3.28 -0.37 15.74
N GLN A 57 2.27 0.42 15.37
CA GLN A 57 1.71 1.45 16.24
C GLN A 57 1.09 0.87 17.51
N VAL A 58 0.44 -0.30 17.42
CA VAL A 58 -0.12 -1.00 18.58
C VAL A 58 1.00 -1.55 19.48
N ASP A 59 2.10 -2.01 18.90
CA ASP A 59 3.26 -2.56 19.62
C ASP A 59 4.20 -1.48 20.20
N MET A 60 4.16 -0.25 19.66
CA MET A 60 5.00 0.85 20.13
C MET A 60 4.63 1.32 21.55
N ARG A 61 5.61 1.30 22.46
CA ARG A 61 5.51 1.91 23.81
C ARG A 61 5.04 3.36 23.77
N ASN A 62 5.42 4.12 22.74
CA ASN A 62 5.04 5.51 22.61
C ASN A 62 4.57 5.88 21.19
N LYS A 63 3.25 5.95 21.03
CA LYS A 63 2.56 6.15 19.75
C LYS A 63 2.85 7.52 19.10
N TYR A 64 3.20 8.56 19.88
CA TYR A 64 3.45 9.90 19.32
C TYR A 64 4.70 9.93 18.42
N ARG A 65 5.63 8.99 18.60
CA ARG A 65 6.89 8.92 17.84
C ARG A 65 6.75 8.18 16.51
N LEU A 66 5.57 7.68 16.18
CA LEU A 66 5.33 6.88 14.96
C LEU A 66 5.75 7.64 13.70
N THR A 67 5.36 8.89 13.53
CA THR A 67 5.71 9.69 12.35
C THR A 67 7.22 9.83 12.16
N ARG A 68 7.98 10.00 13.24
CA ARG A 68 9.45 10.08 13.18
C ARG A 68 10.07 8.73 12.79
N ALA A 69 9.53 7.63 13.30
CA ALA A 69 9.97 6.29 12.94
C ALA A 69 9.67 5.98 11.47
N LEU A 70 8.47 6.33 10.99
CA LEU A 70 8.08 6.16 9.58
C LEU A 70 8.94 7.00 8.64
N LEU A 71 9.18 8.27 8.96
CA LEU A 71 10.00 9.15 8.14
C LEU A 71 11.44 8.64 8.03
N GLY A 72 12.02 8.16 9.14
CA GLY A 72 13.33 7.52 9.13
C GLY A 72 13.36 6.23 8.31
N GLY A 73 12.35 5.37 8.48
CA GLY A 73 12.22 4.11 7.74
C GLY A 73 12.10 4.33 6.23
N PHE A 74 11.15 5.16 5.80
CA PHE A 74 11.00 5.52 4.38
C PHE A 74 12.24 6.17 3.81
N GLY A 75 12.88 7.10 4.54
CA GLY A 75 14.12 7.75 4.08
C GLY A 75 15.24 6.76 3.82
N ILE A 76 15.47 5.82 4.74
CA ILE A 76 16.49 4.77 4.58
C ILE A 76 16.14 3.85 3.40
N SER A 77 14.88 3.41 3.30
CA SER A 77 14.42 2.56 2.19
C SER A 77 14.60 3.24 0.82
N LEU A 78 14.23 4.52 0.70
CA LEU A 78 14.43 5.29 -0.54
C LEU A 78 15.91 5.37 -0.92
N LEU A 79 16.79 5.62 0.04
CA LEU A 79 18.23 5.68 -0.21
C LEU A 79 18.75 4.32 -0.72
N MET A 80 18.33 3.23 -0.10
CA MET A 80 18.73 1.87 -0.51
C MET A 80 18.21 1.54 -1.92
N PHE A 81 16.95 1.85 -2.22
CA PHE A 81 16.42 1.67 -3.57
C PHE A 81 17.12 2.55 -4.60
N GLY A 82 17.38 3.82 -4.27
CA GLY A 82 18.09 4.76 -5.13
C GLY A 82 19.50 4.28 -5.49
N ILE A 83 20.29 3.85 -4.49
CA ILE A 83 21.64 3.32 -4.71
C ILE A 83 21.60 2.07 -5.61
N THR A 84 20.67 1.15 -5.35
CA THR A 84 20.53 -0.07 -6.14
C THR A 84 20.18 0.24 -7.59
N THR A 85 19.25 1.17 -7.83
CA THR A 85 18.85 1.61 -9.17
C THR A 85 20.00 2.27 -9.92
N ILE A 86 20.78 3.14 -9.26
CA ILE A 86 21.94 3.78 -9.89
C ILE A 86 22.95 2.73 -10.34
N ILE A 87 23.30 1.76 -9.47
CA ILE A 87 24.23 0.69 -9.81
C ILE A 87 23.70 -0.16 -10.97
N ALA A 88 22.41 -0.51 -10.95
CA ALA A 88 21.79 -1.32 -11.99
C ALA A 88 21.81 -0.62 -13.36
N VAL A 89 21.45 0.66 -13.41
CA VAL A 89 21.46 1.45 -14.66
C VAL A 89 22.87 1.62 -15.20
N LEU A 90 23.86 1.87 -14.33
CA LEU A 90 25.26 2.01 -14.76
C LEU A 90 25.84 0.70 -15.33
N LYS A 91 25.36 -0.46 -14.88
CA LYS A 91 25.89 -1.78 -15.28
C LYS A 91 25.16 -2.41 -16.46
N PHE A 92 23.83 -2.35 -16.49
CA PHE A 92 23.00 -3.04 -17.48
C PHE A 92 22.39 -2.09 -18.53
N GLY A 93 22.51 -0.77 -18.35
CA GLY A 93 21.95 0.21 -19.28
C GLY A 93 20.43 0.11 -19.38
N THR A 94 19.91 0.21 -20.61
CA THR A 94 18.46 0.18 -20.91
C THR A 94 17.90 -1.24 -21.11
N ALA A 95 18.75 -2.26 -21.13
CA ALA A 95 18.36 -3.65 -21.39
C ALA A 95 18.15 -4.44 -20.08
N ASN A 96 17.13 -4.07 -19.31
CA ASN A 96 16.77 -4.78 -18.07
C ASN A 96 15.62 -5.75 -18.29
N LYS A 97 15.75 -6.97 -17.76
CA LYS A 97 14.65 -7.92 -17.64
C LYS A 97 13.65 -7.44 -16.57
N SER A 98 12.45 -8.03 -16.56
CA SER A 98 11.34 -7.72 -15.63
C SER A 98 11.72 -7.83 -14.14
N SER A 99 12.74 -8.62 -13.80
CA SER A 99 13.33 -8.68 -12.47
C SER A 99 14.84 -8.54 -12.57
N ILE A 100 15.43 -7.76 -11.65
CA ILE A 100 16.89 -7.62 -11.54
C ILE A 100 17.50 -9.00 -11.30
N LEU A 101 16.88 -9.87 -10.48
CA LEU A 101 17.41 -11.21 -10.18
C LEU A 101 17.57 -12.08 -11.43
N ASP A 102 16.68 -11.94 -12.43
CA ASP A 102 16.76 -12.70 -13.69
C ASP A 102 17.84 -12.18 -14.64
N ALA A 103 18.32 -10.96 -14.41
CA ALA A 103 19.36 -10.31 -15.20
C ALA A 103 20.78 -10.65 -14.73
N LEU A 104 20.96 -11.19 -13.51
CA LEU A 104 22.30 -11.50 -12.99
C LEU A 104 22.84 -12.84 -13.57
N PRO A 105 24.09 -12.88 -14.08
CA PRO A 105 24.70 -14.08 -14.64
C PRO A 105 25.04 -15.10 -13.55
N THR A 106 24.77 -16.38 -13.82
CA THR A 106 24.96 -17.49 -12.88
C THR A 106 26.42 -17.62 -12.42
N SER A 107 26.67 -17.27 -11.16
CA SER A 107 27.96 -17.46 -10.48
C SER A 107 27.73 -17.99 -9.06
N ILE A 108 28.70 -18.69 -8.50
CA ILE A 108 28.63 -19.27 -7.14
C ILE A 108 28.27 -18.22 -6.06
N PRO A 109 28.91 -17.02 -6.00
CA PRO A 109 28.52 -16.00 -5.03
C PRO A 109 27.11 -15.45 -5.28
N LEU A 110 26.65 -15.44 -6.54
CA LEU A 110 25.29 -15.02 -6.87
C LEU A 110 24.24 -16.00 -6.33
N HIS A 111 24.47 -17.31 -6.43
CA HIS A 111 23.54 -18.30 -5.88
C HIS A 111 23.38 -18.15 -4.37
N PHE A 112 24.48 -17.84 -3.67
CA PHE A 112 24.43 -17.56 -2.24
C PHE A 112 23.67 -16.28 -1.92
N ALA A 113 23.90 -15.20 -2.69
CA ALA A 113 23.16 -13.94 -2.56
C ALA A 113 21.67 -14.11 -2.85
N ALA A 114 21.31 -14.82 -3.93
CA ALA A 114 19.93 -15.14 -4.29
C ALA A 114 19.24 -15.98 -3.21
N GLY A 115 19.95 -16.96 -2.63
CA GLY A 115 19.45 -17.74 -1.49
C GLY A 115 19.20 -16.89 -0.25
N LEU A 116 20.10 -15.95 0.06
CA LEU A 116 19.92 -15.01 1.17
C LEU A 116 18.77 -14.03 0.94
N VAL A 117 18.59 -13.55 -0.30
CA VAL A 117 17.43 -12.74 -0.69
C VAL A 117 16.14 -13.55 -0.51
N ALA A 118 16.10 -14.79 -1.00
CA ALA A 118 14.94 -15.67 -0.83
C ALA A 118 14.63 -15.93 0.65
N LEU A 119 15.65 -16.18 1.49
CA LEU A 119 15.48 -16.34 2.93
C LEU A 119 14.95 -15.06 3.58
N GLN A 120 15.46 -13.89 3.19
CA GLN A 120 14.98 -12.60 3.66
C GLN A 120 13.51 -12.39 3.29
N LEU A 121 13.13 -12.67 2.04
CA LEU A 121 11.74 -12.56 1.59
C LEU A 121 10.83 -13.53 2.35
N CYS A 122 11.28 -14.76 2.60
CA CYS A 122 10.55 -15.74 3.39
C CYS A 122 10.28 -15.22 4.82
N LEU A 123 11.32 -14.76 5.52
CA LEU A 123 11.18 -14.22 6.88
C LEU A 123 10.33 -12.94 6.90
N THR A 124 10.51 -12.04 5.94
CA THR A 124 9.67 -10.85 5.81
C THR A 124 8.22 -11.20 5.54
N SER A 125 7.93 -12.17 4.67
CA SER A 125 6.56 -12.61 4.38
C SER A 125 5.87 -13.21 5.60
N ALA A 126 6.59 -13.97 6.44
CA ALA A 126 6.04 -14.53 7.67
C ALA A 126 5.59 -13.44 8.65
N VAL A 127 6.34 -12.33 8.73
CA VAL A 127 6.00 -11.17 9.58
C VAL A 127 4.92 -10.32 8.93
N GLY A 128 5.04 -10.02 7.63
CA GLY A 128 4.13 -9.14 6.89
C GLY A 128 2.72 -9.73 6.75
N ASN A 129 2.63 -11.02 6.44
CA ASN A 129 1.34 -11.71 6.27
C ASN A 129 0.59 -11.88 7.60
N ASN A 130 1.25 -11.72 8.75
CA ASN A 130 0.60 -11.88 10.05
C ASN A 130 -0.54 -10.86 10.25
N ALA A 131 -0.34 -9.61 9.82
CA ALA A 131 -1.40 -8.58 9.90
C ALA A 131 -2.62 -8.98 9.05
N LEU A 132 -2.38 -9.49 7.83
CA LEU A 132 -3.42 -9.98 6.94
C LEU A 132 -4.17 -11.19 7.54
N TYR A 133 -3.44 -12.14 8.13
CA TYR A 133 -4.04 -13.28 8.79
C TYR A 133 -4.90 -12.87 9.98
N GLN A 134 -4.44 -11.92 10.80
CA GLN A 134 -5.22 -11.40 11.93
C GLN A 134 -6.51 -10.74 11.46
N GLN A 135 -6.45 -9.94 10.40
CA GLN A 135 -7.64 -9.28 9.86
C GLN A 135 -8.65 -10.29 9.29
N MET A 136 -8.16 -11.33 8.60
CA MET A 136 -9.03 -12.42 8.11
C MET A 136 -9.63 -13.24 9.26
N GLU A 137 -8.83 -13.54 10.29
CA GLU A 137 -9.29 -14.23 11.51
C GLU A 137 -10.42 -13.43 12.21
N ASP A 138 -10.26 -12.12 12.32
CA ASP A 138 -11.25 -11.22 12.92
C ASP A 138 -12.54 -11.15 12.06
N CYS A 139 -12.43 -11.10 10.73
CA CYS A 139 -13.60 -11.12 9.83
C CYS A 139 -14.42 -12.42 9.93
N MET A 140 -13.77 -13.56 10.17
CA MET A 140 -14.43 -14.86 10.36
C MET A 140 -14.78 -15.16 11.82
N GLN A 141 -14.60 -14.19 12.73
CA GLN A 141 -14.87 -14.32 14.16
C GLN A 141 -14.19 -15.54 14.80
N ILE A 142 -12.98 -15.86 14.36
CA ILE A 142 -12.20 -16.99 14.92
C ILE A 142 -11.61 -16.53 16.25
N SER A 143 -11.80 -17.32 17.33
CA SER A 143 -11.20 -17.01 18.63
C SER A 143 -9.69 -16.85 18.52
N ARG A 144 -9.11 -15.93 19.30
CA ARG A 144 -7.66 -15.65 19.33
C ARG A 144 -6.83 -16.79 19.92
N ASP A 145 -7.47 -17.79 20.51
CA ASP A 145 -6.83 -18.99 21.02
C ASP A 145 -6.21 -19.85 19.91
N PHE A 146 -5.25 -20.70 20.26
CA PHE A 146 -4.68 -21.67 19.34
C PHE A 146 -5.75 -22.70 18.93
N ASN A 147 -6.32 -22.51 17.74
CA ASN A 147 -7.35 -23.36 17.16
C ASN A 147 -6.88 -23.96 15.82
N SER A 148 -7.26 -25.20 15.54
CA SER A 148 -7.01 -25.86 14.24
C SER A 148 -7.57 -25.06 13.06
N LYS A 149 -8.69 -24.35 13.26
CA LYS A 149 -9.29 -23.45 12.26
C LYS A 149 -8.34 -22.34 11.82
N ARG A 150 -7.52 -21.83 12.74
CA ARG A 150 -6.52 -20.77 12.47
C ARG A 150 -5.40 -21.28 11.56
N CYS A 151 -4.90 -22.49 11.84
CA CYS A 151 -3.89 -23.12 11.01
C CYS A 151 -4.42 -23.38 9.60
N ILE A 152 -5.64 -23.95 9.48
CA ILE A 152 -6.28 -24.22 8.18
C ILE A 152 -6.43 -22.93 7.36
N LEU A 153 -6.83 -21.83 8.00
CA LEU A 153 -6.97 -20.54 7.32
C LEU A 153 -5.65 -20.05 6.74
N ARG A 154 -4.61 -19.98 7.58
CA ARG A 154 -3.29 -19.48 7.19
C ARG A 154 -2.67 -20.34 6.09
N THR A 155 -2.81 -21.66 6.20
CA THR A 155 -2.33 -22.60 5.20
C THR A 155 -3.08 -22.42 3.87
N THR A 156 -4.41 -22.30 3.89
CA THR A 156 -5.21 -22.07 2.68
C THR A 156 -4.83 -20.77 1.97
N LEU A 157 -4.67 -19.67 2.72
CA LEU A 157 -4.26 -18.38 2.16
C LEU A 157 -2.84 -18.43 1.57
N THR A 158 -1.92 -19.14 2.22
CA THR A 158 -0.56 -19.31 1.71
C THR A 158 -0.55 -20.16 0.43
N ILE A 159 -1.33 -21.25 0.38
CA ILE A 159 -1.46 -22.10 -0.82
C ILE A 159 -2.03 -21.29 -1.98
N LEU A 160 -3.07 -20.48 -1.74
CA LEU A 160 -3.64 -19.62 -2.76
C LEU A 160 -2.61 -18.62 -3.32
N ALA A 161 -1.80 -18.02 -2.45
CA ALA A 161 -0.72 -17.13 -2.87
C ALA A 161 0.33 -17.84 -3.76
N ILE A 162 0.67 -19.10 -3.43
CA ILE A 162 1.58 -19.93 -4.24
C ILE A 162 0.98 -20.22 -5.62
N VAL A 163 -0.30 -20.60 -5.68
CA VAL A 163 -0.99 -20.87 -6.95
C VAL A 163 -1.01 -19.62 -7.84
N ILE A 164 -1.26 -18.44 -7.27
CA ILE A 164 -1.22 -17.17 -8.01
C ILE A 164 0.19 -16.86 -8.50
N ALA A 165 1.20 -17.04 -7.65
CA ALA A 165 2.60 -16.80 -7.99
C ALA A 165 3.08 -17.70 -9.13
N GLU A 166 2.58 -18.93 -9.20
CA GLU A 166 2.89 -19.85 -10.28
C GLU A 166 2.13 -19.56 -11.57
N SER A 167 0.90 -19.06 -11.46
CA SER A 167 0.06 -18.76 -12.63
C SER A 167 0.59 -17.57 -13.44
N VAL A 168 1.26 -16.60 -12.78
CA VAL A 168 1.78 -15.39 -13.43
C VAL A 168 3.27 -15.19 -13.08
N PRO A 169 4.21 -15.72 -13.89
CA PRO A 169 5.65 -15.59 -13.62
C PRO A 169 6.22 -14.20 -13.94
N ARG A 170 5.37 -13.18 -14.12
CA ARG A 170 5.73 -11.78 -14.39
C ARG A 170 5.53 -10.91 -13.16
N PHE A 171 6.59 -10.79 -12.36
CA PHE A 171 6.57 -10.12 -11.07
C PHE A 171 6.26 -8.61 -11.18
N ASP A 172 6.80 -7.95 -12.20
CA ASP A 172 6.54 -6.55 -12.57
C ASP A 172 5.03 -6.27 -12.71
N LEU A 173 4.36 -7.14 -13.45
CA LEU A 173 2.96 -7.01 -13.81
C LEU A 173 2.04 -7.27 -12.60
N VAL A 174 2.37 -8.27 -11.77
CA VAL A 174 1.65 -8.55 -10.51
C VAL A 174 1.76 -7.38 -9.52
N MET A 175 2.98 -6.86 -9.31
CA MET A 175 3.18 -5.70 -8.44
C MET A 175 2.45 -4.47 -8.94
N SER A 176 2.50 -4.21 -10.26
CA SER A 176 1.79 -3.08 -10.85
C SER A 176 0.27 -3.21 -10.68
N LEU A 177 -0.28 -4.40 -10.89
CA LEU A 177 -1.71 -4.68 -10.70
C LEU A 177 -2.12 -4.46 -9.25
N ILE A 178 -1.43 -5.07 -8.28
CA ILE A 178 -1.77 -4.96 -6.86
C ILE A 178 -1.62 -3.51 -6.40
N GLY A 179 -0.52 -2.86 -6.74
CA GLY A 179 -0.26 -1.47 -6.35
C GLY A 179 -1.25 -0.48 -6.94
N GLY A 180 -1.63 -0.66 -8.21
CA GLY A 180 -2.64 0.18 -8.85
C GLY A 180 -4.05 -0.06 -8.31
N THR A 181 -4.46 -1.31 -8.11
CA THR A 181 -5.84 -1.70 -7.76
C THR A 181 -6.16 -1.57 -6.27
N LEU A 182 -5.24 -2.01 -5.41
CA LEU A 182 -5.48 -2.15 -3.97
C LEU A 182 -4.79 -1.03 -3.21
N THR A 183 -3.48 -0.87 -3.41
CA THR A 183 -2.69 0.10 -2.66
C THR A 183 -3.01 1.55 -3.07
N GLY A 184 -3.23 1.82 -4.36
CA GLY A 184 -3.58 3.14 -4.88
C GLY A 184 -4.77 3.78 -4.17
N PRO A 185 -5.95 3.14 -4.17
CA PRO A 185 -7.09 3.63 -3.41
C PRO A 185 -6.82 3.72 -1.92
N LEU A 186 -6.11 2.74 -1.34
CA LEU A 186 -5.82 2.77 0.10
C LEU A 186 -4.99 3.99 0.51
N VAL A 187 -4.03 4.40 -0.33
CA VAL A 187 -3.13 5.54 -0.07
C VAL A 187 -3.80 6.87 -0.40
N PHE A 188 -4.50 6.95 -1.53
CA PHE A 188 -5.00 8.24 -2.04
C PHE A 188 -6.48 8.52 -1.70
N VAL A 189 -7.31 7.48 -1.57
CA VAL A 189 -8.76 7.62 -1.32
C VAL A 189 -9.08 7.54 0.17
N LEU A 190 -8.43 6.63 0.91
CA LEU A 190 -8.76 6.40 2.32
C LEU A 190 -8.52 7.64 3.22
N PRO A 191 -7.39 8.36 3.14
CA PRO A 191 -7.14 9.49 4.05
C PRO A 191 -8.14 10.65 3.86
N PRO A 192 -8.44 11.11 2.62
CA PRO A 192 -9.49 12.10 2.40
C PRO A 192 -10.87 11.62 2.86
N LEU A 193 -11.19 10.34 2.67
CA LEU A 193 -12.48 9.78 3.08
C LEU A 193 -12.63 9.79 4.61
N ILE A 194 -11.58 9.41 5.35
CA ILE A 194 -11.56 9.50 6.82
C ILE A 194 -11.69 10.97 7.27
N TYR A 195 -10.96 11.88 6.63
CA TYR A 195 -11.03 13.31 6.93
C TYR A 195 -12.44 13.88 6.71
N LEU A 196 -13.07 13.60 5.57
CA LEU A 196 -14.44 14.01 5.27
C LEU A 196 -15.43 13.43 6.29
N LYS A 197 -15.26 12.16 6.66
CA LYS A 197 -16.09 11.52 7.69
C LYS A 197 -15.92 12.23 9.04
N MET A 198 -14.69 12.56 9.44
CA MET A 198 -14.44 13.31 10.68
C MET A 198 -15.10 14.70 10.65
N LEU A 199 -14.99 15.41 9.53
CA LEU A 199 -15.63 16.72 9.36
C LEU A 199 -17.17 16.63 9.45
N SER A 200 -17.75 15.57 8.86
CA SER A 200 -19.20 15.32 8.94
C SER A 200 -19.66 15.01 10.37
N MET A 201 -18.87 14.24 11.14
CA MET A 201 -19.18 13.94 12.53
C MET A 201 -19.06 15.17 13.42
N GLN A 202 -18.05 16.02 13.19
CA GLN A 202 -17.92 17.29 13.90
C GLN A 202 -19.11 18.23 13.62
N HIS A 203 -19.56 18.31 12.37
CA HIS A 203 -20.73 19.13 12.02
C HIS A 203 -22.00 18.67 12.75
N ARG A 204 -22.25 17.36 12.78
CA ARG A 204 -23.41 16.82 13.50
C ARG A 204 -23.34 17.12 15.00
N TYR A 205 -22.14 17.04 15.59
CA TYR A 205 -21.93 17.38 16.99
C TYR A 205 -22.17 18.88 17.28
N GLU A 206 -21.73 19.77 16.38
CA GLU A 206 -22.00 21.22 16.46
C GLU A 206 -23.51 21.53 16.34
N GLU A 207 -24.23 20.84 15.46
CA GLU A 207 -25.70 20.98 15.32
C GLU A 207 -26.45 20.47 16.55
N ASP A 208 -26.06 19.32 17.10
CA ASP A 208 -26.65 18.75 18.32
C ASP A 208 -26.45 19.69 19.54
N LEU A 209 -25.26 20.29 19.66
CA LEU A 209 -24.95 21.32 20.66
C LEU A 209 -25.80 22.58 20.48
N ALA A 210 -25.97 23.05 19.24
CA ALA A 210 -26.79 24.22 18.95
C ALA A 210 -28.26 23.96 19.32
N LEU A 211 -28.82 22.81 18.92
CA LEU A 211 -30.18 22.40 19.26
C LEU A 211 -30.38 22.27 20.78
N GLY A 212 -29.43 21.67 21.50
CA GLY A 212 -29.46 21.57 22.96
C GLY A 212 -29.44 22.94 23.65
N SER A 213 -28.62 23.87 23.17
CA SER A 213 -28.59 25.25 23.64
C SER A 213 -29.92 25.96 23.41
N PHE A 214 -30.48 25.90 22.19
CA PHE A 214 -31.80 26.46 21.88
C PHE A 214 -32.92 25.84 22.75
N ALA A 215 -32.92 24.53 22.93
CA ALA A 215 -33.90 23.84 23.77
C ALA A 215 -33.80 24.29 25.24
N SER A 216 -32.58 24.46 25.78
CA SER A 216 -32.36 24.95 27.14
C SER A 216 -32.85 26.39 27.35
N VAL A 217 -32.69 27.25 26.34
CA VAL A 217 -33.22 28.62 26.36
C VAL A 217 -34.74 28.62 26.31
N LEU A 218 -35.36 27.78 25.46
CA LEU A 218 -36.81 27.65 25.40
C LEU A 218 -37.38 27.11 26.73
N TYR A 219 -36.70 26.15 27.35
CA TYR A 219 -37.07 25.60 28.66
C TYR A 219 -36.96 26.66 29.77
N SER A 220 -35.82 27.34 29.86
CA SER A 220 -35.62 28.44 30.83
C SER A 220 -36.62 29.59 30.62
N LYS A 221 -37.00 29.88 29.37
CA LYS A 221 -38.01 30.90 29.06
C LYS A 221 -39.44 30.46 29.40
N ALA A 222 -39.73 29.15 29.36
CA ALA A 222 -41.02 28.60 29.80
C ALA A 222 -41.15 28.68 31.34
N ASP A 223 -40.07 28.41 32.08
CA ASP A 223 -40.05 28.55 33.55
C ASP A 223 -40.08 30.03 34.01
N ALA A 224 -39.45 30.93 33.26
CA ALA A 224 -39.43 32.37 33.55
C ALA A 224 -40.79 33.09 33.35
N VAL A 225 -41.84 32.39 32.92
CA VAL A 225 -43.21 32.95 32.94
C VAL A 225 -43.76 33.06 34.38
N THR A 226 -43.06 32.52 35.38
CA THR A 226 -43.47 32.62 36.80
C THR A 226 -42.77 33.73 37.59
N GLU A 227 -41.62 34.29 37.17
CA GLU A 227 -41.02 35.41 37.91
C GLU A 227 -40.16 36.34 37.03
N SER A 228 -40.40 37.63 37.21
CA SER A 228 -39.77 38.74 36.48
C SER A 228 -38.28 38.90 36.81
N SER A 229 -37.53 39.32 35.79
CA SER A 229 -36.25 40.02 35.83
C SER A 229 -34.98 39.15 35.92
N THR A 230 -34.13 39.22 34.88
CA THR A 230 -32.78 39.86 34.90
C THR A 230 -31.79 39.15 33.94
N SER A 231 -31.21 39.95 33.02
CA SER A 231 -29.89 39.87 32.35
C SER A 231 -29.31 38.52 31.91
N TYR A 232 -29.03 38.36 30.60
CA TYR A 232 -27.75 37.81 30.11
C TYR A 232 -27.37 38.40 28.74
N THR A 233 -26.46 39.37 28.76
CA THR A 233 -25.78 39.92 27.58
C THR A 233 -24.61 39.00 27.20
N LEU A 234 -24.87 37.80 26.67
CA LEU A 234 -23.82 36.91 26.12
C LEU A 234 -24.11 36.40 24.70
N LEU A 235 -24.98 37.10 23.96
CA LEU A 235 -25.51 36.62 22.68
C LEU A 235 -24.74 36.99 21.39
N PRO A 236 -23.71 37.86 21.31
CA PRO A 236 -23.16 38.20 19.99
C PRO A 236 -21.86 37.47 19.58
N LEU A 237 -21.25 36.60 20.39
CA LEU A 237 -19.90 36.07 20.07
C LEU A 237 -19.90 34.81 19.17
N VAL A 238 -21.04 34.14 18.95
CA VAL A 238 -21.08 32.86 18.21
C VAL A 238 -21.36 33.04 16.69
N ILE A 239 -21.89 34.18 16.25
CA ILE A 239 -22.43 34.30 14.88
C ILE A 239 -21.40 34.80 13.85
N SER A 240 -20.31 35.47 14.27
CA SER A 240 -19.42 36.17 13.33
C SER A 240 -18.36 35.28 12.64
N ASP A 241 -18.09 34.07 13.14
CA ASP A 241 -17.03 33.18 12.57
C ASP A 241 -17.56 32.17 11.52
N SER A 242 -18.88 32.08 11.33
CA SER A 242 -19.52 31.03 10.52
C SER A 242 -19.36 31.22 9.00
N SER A 243 -19.26 32.46 8.50
CA SER A 243 -19.33 32.72 7.05
C SER A 243 -17.99 32.53 6.32
N LYS A 244 -16.87 32.98 6.92
CA LYS A 244 -15.52 32.75 6.36
C LYS A 244 -15.08 31.28 6.45
N SER A 245 -15.57 30.55 7.46
CA SER A 245 -15.30 29.12 7.66
C SER A 245 -16.03 28.22 6.63
N LYS A 246 -17.27 28.56 6.24
CA LYS A 246 -18.07 27.76 5.29
C LYS A 246 -17.47 27.68 3.88
N VAL A 247 -16.91 28.78 3.37
CA VAL A 247 -16.27 28.80 2.04
C VAL A 247 -14.99 27.95 2.05
N GLY A 248 -14.15 28.09 3.08
CA GLY A 248 -12.95 27.25 3.25
C GLY A 248 -13.27 25.76 3.34
N ARG A 249 -14.27 25.39 4.14
CA ARG A 249 -14.74 23.99 4.27
C ARG A 249 -15.29 23.44 2.95
N TYR A 250 -16.00 24.26 2.16
CA TYR A 250 -16.48 23.83 0.84
C TYR A 250 -15.30 23.54 -0.10
N PHE A 251 -14.26 24.38 -0.10
CA PHE A 251 -13.04 24.12 -0.88
C PHE A 251 -12.30 22.85 -0.43
N GLU A 252 -12.21 22.58 0.88
CA GLU A 252 -11.60 21.35 1.42
C GLU A 252 -12.38 20.10 0.99
N ILE A 253 -13.71 20.15 1.05
CA ILE A 253 -14.58 19.05 0.61
C ILE A 253 -14.43 18.82 -0.89
N LEU A 254 -14.42 19.90 -1.69
CA LEU A 254 -14.30 19.83 -3.13
C LEU A 254 -12.93 19.28 -3.55
N PHE A 255 -11.85 19.69 -2.88
CA PHE A 255 -10.51 19.14 -3.06
C PHE A 255 -10.42 17.66 -2.69
N CYS A 256 -10.97 17.25 -1.54
CA CYS A 256 -11.00 15.83 -1.15
C CYS A 256 -11.82 15.00 -2.16
N SER A 257 -12.95 15.52 -2.62
CA SER A 257 -13.80 14.84 -3.60
C SER A 257 -13.10 14.68 -4.96
N SER A 258 -12.36 15.70 -5.43
CA SER A 258 -11.63 15.63 -6.69
C SER A 258 -10.48 14.62 -6.60
N VAL A 259 -9.75 14.58 -5.48
CA VAL A 259 -8.71 13.57 -5.23
C VAL A 259 -9.29 12.15 -5.24
N ILE A 260 -10.45 11.94 -4.62
CA ILE A 260 -11.12 10.62 -4.61
C ILE A 260 -11.53 10.22 -6.04
N ILE A 261 -12.18 11.12 -6.79
CA ILE A 261 -12.65 10.85 -8.14
C ILE A 261 -11.46 10.55 -9.07
N ILE A 262 -10.43 11.40 -9.05
CA ILE A 262 -9.25 11.24 -9.89
C ILE A 262 -8.52 9.93 -9.56
N SER A 263 -8.33 9.63 -8.27
CA SER A 263 -7.66 8.39 -7.84
C SER A 263 -8.45 7.15 -8.22
N THR A 264 -9.78 7.20 -8.13
CA THR A 264 -10.66 6.10 -8.54
C THR A 264 -10.60 5.88 -10.06
N VAL A 265 -10.66 6.96 -10.85
CA VAL A 265 -10.52 6.89 -12.31
C VAL A 265 -9.15 6.32 -12.69
N PHE A 266 -8.07 6.81 -12.06
CA PHE A 266 -6.71 6.32 -12.31
C PHE A 266 -6.55 4.85 -11.94
N THR A 267 -7.18 4.42 -10.85
CA THR A 267 -7.23 3.00 -10.43
C THR A 267 -7.94 2.16 -11.48
N VAL A 268 -9.14 2.56 -11.93
CA VAL A 268 -9.91 1.83 -12.94
C VAL A 268 -9.13 1.71 -14.26
N ILE A 269 -8.51 2.80 -14.70
CA ILE A 269 -7.68 2.82 -15.91
C ILE A 269 -6.48 1.89 -15.77
N THR A 270 -5.72 2.02 -14.68
CA THR A 270 -4.53 1.18 -14.42
C THR A 270 -4.91 -0.30 -14.32
N THR A 271 -6.03 -0.61 -13.65
CA THR A 271 -6.56 -1.97 -13.53
C THR A 271 -6.94 -2.55 -14.88
N TYR A 272 -7.62 -1.77 -15.72
CA TYR A 272 -8.03 -2.20 -17.05
C TYR A 272 -6.83 -2.53 -17.94
N PHE A 273 -5.81 -1.65 -17.97
CA PHE A 273 -4.60 -1.91 -18.76
C PHE A 273 -3.78 -3.07 -18.21
N ASN A 274 -3.55 -3.12 -16.88
CA ASN A 274 -2.78 -4.18 -16.26
C ASN A 274 -3.48 -5.54 -16.41
N SER A 275 -4.81 -5.62 -16.24
CA SER A 275 -5.56 -6.87 -16.45
C SER A 275 -5.55 -7.32 -17.91
N MET A 276 -5.59 -6.39 -18.87
CA MET A 276 -5.47 -6.74 -20.28
C MET A 276 -4.07 -7.29 -20.61
N ASP A 277 -3.02 -6.71 -20.02
CA ASP A 277 -1.65 -7.19 -20.19
C ASP A 277 -1.43 -8.55 -19.48
N VAL A 278 -2.06 -8.79 -18.32
CA VAL A 278 -2.14 -10.12 -17.67
C VAL A 278 -2.76 -11.14 -18.65
N VAL A 279 -3.96 -10.83 -19.18
CA VAL A 279 -4.73 -11.74 -20.04
C VAL A 279 -4.02 -12.04 -21.36
N MET A 280 -3.39 -11.03 -21.96
CA MET A 280 -2.55 -11.21 -23.15
C MET A 280 -1.36 -12.12 -22.85
N SER A 281 -0.74 -12.00 -21.67
CA SER A 281 0.36 -12.88 -21.25
C SER A 281 -0.10 -14.32 -20.98
N TYR A 282 -1.37 -14.56 -20.60
CA TYR A 282 -1.93 -15.90 -20.44
C TYR A 282 -2.08 -16.67 -21.76
N SER A 283 -2.19 -15.97 -22.90
CA SER A 283 -2.28 -16.62 -24.22
C SER A 283 -0.97 -17.30 -24.66
N ASN A 284 0.15 -16.93 -24.03
CA ASN A 284 1.48 -17.48 -24.29
C ASN A 284 1.93 -18.25 -23.04
N VAL A 285 1.37 -19.44 -22.83
CA VAL A 285 1.67 -20.30 -21.68
C VAL A 285 3.15 -20.68 -21.69
N SER A 286 3.96 -19.94 -20.93
CA SER A 286 5.25 -20.46 -20.45
C SER A 286 4.94 -21.62 -19.50
N LYS A 287 5.59 -22.77 -19.74
CA LYS A 287 5.36 -23.99 -18.96
C LYS A 287 5.58 -23.70 -17.47
N PRO A 288 4.64 -24.05 -16.57
CA PRO A 288 4.79 -23.81 -15.14
C PRO A 288 5.98 -24.58 -14.57
N CYS A 289 6.64 -24.02 -13.55
CA CYS A 289 7.79 -24.65 -12.90
C CYS A 289 7.42 -26.01 -12.25
N ILE A 290 6.16 -26.21 -11.83
CA ILE A 290 5.67 -27.53 -11.38
C ILE A 290 5.84 -28.61 -12.45
N TYR A 291 5.78 -28.29 -13.74
CA TYR A 291 6.01 -29.27 -14.80
C TYR A 291 7.40 -29.91 -14.69
N ASN A 292 8.41 -29.12 -14.29
CA ASN A 292 9.77 -29.61 -14.15
C ASN A 292 9.95 -30.43 -12.86
N VAL A 293 9.26 -30.04 -11.78
CA VAL A 293 9.28 -30.78 -10.51
C VAL A 293 8.50 -32.09 -10.61
N SER A 294 7.32 -32.09 -11.25
CA SER A 294 6.53 -33.30 -11.48
C SER A 294 7.24 -34.25 -12.46
N SER A 295 7.90 -33.72 -13.49
CA SER A 295 8.73 -34.53 -14.38
C SER A 295 9.95 -35.10 -13.65
N PHE A 296 10.61 -34.34 -12.76
CA PHE A 296 11.73 -34.85 -11.96
C PHE A 296 11.28 -35.94 -10.96
N LEU A 297 10.13 -35.76 -10.30
CA LEU A 297 9.53 -36.75 -9.38
C LEU A 297 9.02 -38.01 -10.10
N LEU A 298 8.70 -37.95 -11.39
CA LEU A 298 8.33 -39.10 -12.21
C LEU A 298 9.53 -39.90 -12.71
N TYR A 299 10.75 -39.33 -12.66
CA TYR A 299 12.00 -39.98 -13.07
C TYR A 299 12.85 -40.49 -11.90
N LEU A 300 12.33 -40.42 -10.68
CA LEU A 300 12.96 -40.85 -9.43
C LEU A 300 12.20 -42.06 -8.87
#